data_AF-A0A0R2HW09-F1
#
_entry.id   AF-A0A0R2HW09-F1
#
_cell.length_a   1.000
_cell.length_b   1.000
_cell.length_c   1.000
_cell.angle_alpha   90.00
_cell.angle_beta   90.00
_cell.angle_gamma   90.00
#
_symmetry.space_group_name_H-M   'P 1'
#
loop_
_entity.id
_entity.type
_entity.pdbx_description
1 polymer ?
#
loop_
_entity_poly.entity_id
_entity_poly.type
_entity_poly.pdbx_seq_one_letter_code
_entity_poly.pdbx_strand_id
1 'polypeptide(L)'
;MGLKYSSADSSNLIQALTSNLRSGAEAVNQLKSGSQKVVAAIDGKTLSGAAYTAGKGLFSELIIPTITRVTTAIDSIEQDLQKYQSADQVISSEGYLDEDNLNQQIAIKKSMKLSVDAAAVIAKTLSRNNPVAKVLDSLFEFQRNLGRMSNDLQEGIRDLEKKLQKLQQFSAETSGLFGDSLSDMKIAMQGVMVLNATIVNSDGSYTLPDGVEKNWFTSLQDAGKVGEMEDKAKNTAIKELNDLFSKNPAAAIEKIKNNDRLFGYVIAALDKFPKGLQDAALGIFIAQERWNQLPKNIAKSILNNPKFGLYVGKMSLDNQAKVYGNLLHLSDKGWDVLAPLGYVTSILSHSQVELKSLQVQKLV
;
A
#
# COMPACT_ATOMS: atom_id res chain seq x y z
N MET A 1 -4.88 -2.54 24.78
CA MET A 1 -3.58 -2.59 24.10
C MET A 1 -3.02 -1.18 24.16
N GLY A 2 -1.83 -0.97 24.73
CA GLY A 2 -1.20 0.35 24.84
C GLY A 2 -0.68 0.91 23.50
N LEU A 3 -0.35 2.20 23.50
CA LEU A 3 0.21 2.90 22.34
C LEU A 3 1.57 2.33 21.92
N LYS A 4 1.85 2.35 20.60
CA LYS A 4 3.12 1.89 20.03
C LYS A 4 3.62 2.83 18.96
N TYR A 5 4.93 3.03 18.92
CA TYR A 5 5.61 3.83 17.90
C TYR A 5 6.87 3.11 17.41
N SER A 6 7.17 3.28 16.13
CA SER A 6 8.34 2.74 15.44
C SER A 6 8.81 3.76 14.41
N SER A 7 10.02 4.29 14.58
CA SER A 7 10.59 5.27 13.65
C SER A 7 10.84 4.69 12.26
N ALA A 8 11.11 3.38 12.18
CA ALA A 8 11.23 2.68 10.91
C ALA A 8 9.89 2.62 10.15
N ASP A 9 8.81 2.27 10.84
CA ASP A 9 7.48 2.19 10.23
C ASP A 9 6.97 3.57 9.83
N SER A 10 7.20 4.57 10.69
CA SER A 10 6.87 5.97 10.40
C SER A 10 7.64 6.49 9.19
N SER A 11 8.95 6.25 9.11
CA SER A 11 9.76 6.65 7.94
C SER A 11 9.28 5.98 6.65
N ASN A 12 8.96 4.68 6.72
CA ASN A 12 8.41 3.95 5.57
C ASN A 12 7.07 4.53 5.10
N LEU A 13 6.18 4.84 6.05
CA LEU A 13 4.89 5.47 5.76
C LEU A 13 5.10 6.83 5.08
N ILE A 14 5.94 7.69 5.64
CA ILE A 14 6.25 9.02 5.12
C ILE A 14 6.80 8.91 3.69
N GLN A 15 7.82 8.08 3.47
CA GLN A 15 8.43 7.93 2.14
C GLN A 15 7.42 7.42 1.10
N ALA A 16 6.65 6.38 1.45
CA ALA A 16 5.68 5.78 0.53
C ALA A 16 4.56 6.78 0.17
N LEU A 17 3.99 7.47 1.16
CA LEU A 17 2.94 8.45 0.93
C LEU A 17 3.46 9.67 0.16
N THR A 18 4.63 10.22 0.52
CA THR A 18 5.24 11.33 -0.24
C THR A 18 5.46 10.94 -1.71
N SER A 19 5.99 9.75 -1.97
CA SER A 19 6.19 9.29 -3.35
C SER A 19 4.86 9.17 -4.11
N ASN A 20 3.86 8.53 -3.50
CA ASN A 20 2.56 8.30 -4.13
C ASN A 20 1.80 9.61 -4.38
N LEU A 21 1.80 10.53 -3.41
CA LEU A 21 1.16 11.84 -3.55
C LEU A 21 1.81 12.66 -4.65
N ARG A 22 3.15 12.66 -4.73
CA ARG A 22 3.87 13.35 -5.82
C ARG A 22 3.48 12.80 -7.20
N SER A 23 3.48 11.48 -7.36
CA SER A 23 3.07 10.85 -8.62
C SER A 23 1.60 11.12 -8.96
N GLY A 24 0.72 11.07 -7.96
CA GLY A 24 -0.70 11.41 -8.12
C GLY A 24 -0.91 12.87 -8.52
N ALA A 25 -0.24 13.80 -7.84
CA ALA A 25 -0.30 15.23 -8.11
C ALA A 25 0.18 15.56 -9.53
N GLU A 26 1.28 14.94 -9.97
CA GLU A 26 1.79 15.11 -11.33
C GLU A 26 0.77 14.63 -12.37
N ALA A 27 0.23 13.42 -12.22
CA ALA A 27 -0.75 12.86 -13.14
C ALA A 27 -2.02 13.73 -13.22
N VAL A 28 -2.53 14.17 -12.07
CA VAL A 28 -3.74 15.00 -12.01
C VAL A 28 -3.49 16.41 -12.57
N ASN A 29 -2.32 16.99 -12.35
CA ASN A 29 -1.96 18.28 -12.94
C ASN A 29 -1.84 18.20 -14.46
N GLN A 30 -1.27 17.13 -15.00
CA GLN A 30 -1.24 16.89 -16.45
C GLN A 30 -2.66 16.74 -17.02
N LEU A 31 -3.52 15.96 -16.36
CA LEU A 31 -4.93 15.81 -16.74
C LEU A 31 -5.70 17.13 -16.68
N LYS A 32 -5.48 17.94 -15.64
CA LYS A 32 -6.08 19.26 -15.47
C LYS A 32 -5.67 20.20 -16.60
N SER A 33 -4.37 20.30 -16.88
CA SER A 33 -3.86 21.14 -17.97
C SER A 33 -4.36 20.67 -19.34
N GLY A 34 -4.33 19.36 -19.60
CA GLY A 34 -4.85 18.78 -20.84
C GLY A 34 -6.34 19.07 -21.03
N SER A 35 -7.14 18.88 -19.98
CA SER A 35 -8.58 19.13 -20.00
C SER A 35 -8.91 20.62 -20.22
N GLN A 36 -8.15 21.53 -19.60
CA GLN A 36 -8.29 22.96 -19.83
C GLN A 36 -7.94 23.37 -21.27
N LYS A 37 -6.89 22.77 -21.87
CA LYS A 37 -6.56 22.98 -23.29
C LYS A 37 -7.68 22.50 -24.21
N VAL A 38 -8.28 21.36 -23.92
CA VAL A 38 -9.45 20.85 -24.67
C VAL A 38 -10.61 21.85 -24.58
N VAL A 39 -10.95 22.34 -23.38
CA VAL A 39 -12.02 23.34 -23.20
C VAL A 39 -11.70 24.67 -23.88
N ALA A 40 -10.46 25.14 -23.83
CA ALA A 40 -10.06 26.38 -24.50
C ALA A 40 -10.12 26.26 -26.04
N ALA A 41 -9.67 25.12 -26.59
CA ALA A 41 -9.78 24.83 -28.02
C ALA A 41 -11.24 24.76 -28.48
N ILE A 42 -12.12 24.28 -27.59
CA ILE A 42 -13.56 24.32 -27.77
C ILE A 42 -14.02 25.78 -27.84
N ASP A 43 -13.88 26.55 -26.77
CA ASP A 43 -14.43 27.92 -26.67
C ASP A 43 -13.90 28.91 -27.72
N GLY A 44 -12.72 28.68 -28.30
CA GLY A 44 -12.15 29.46 -29.40
C GLY A 44 -12.91 29.41 -30.74
N LYS A 45 -14.06 28.71 -30.82
CA LYS A 45 -14.86 28.50 -32.05
C LYS A 45 -14.12 27.75 -33.17
N THR A 46 -13.04 27.06 -32.84
CA THR A 46 -12.27 26.23 -33.79
C THR A 46 -13.04 24.98 -34.21
N LEU A 47 -14.03 24.55 -33.41
CA LEU A 47 -14.86 23.37 -33.61
C LEU A 47 -16.34 23.76 -33.40
N SER A 48 -17.28 23.14 -34.11
CA SER A 48 -18.74 23.38 -33.96
C SER A 48 -19.56 22.11 -34.26
N GLY A 49 -20.81 22.04 -33.78
CA GLY A 49 -21.73 20.90 -33.98
C GLY A 49 -22.24 20.23 -32.69
N ALA A 50 -23.10 19.21 -32.82
CA ALA A 50 -23.71 18.52 -31.67
C ALA A 50 -22.69 17.75 -30.80
N ALA A 51 -21.78 17.01 -31.44
CA ALA A 51 -20.65 16.35 -30.79
C ALA A 51 -19.74 17.34 -30.02
N TYR A 52 -19.64 18.57 -30.52
CA TYR A 52 -18.87 19.64 -29.91
C TYR A 52 -19.52 20.21 -28.66
N THR A 53 -20.81 20.55 -28.70
CA THR A 53 -21.56 21.07 -27.55
C THR A 53 -21.56 20.08 -26.39
N ALA A 54 -21.66 18.80 -26.71
CA ALA A 54 -21.81 17.79 -25.69
C ALA A 54 -20.47 17.26 -25.17
N GLY A 55 -19.40 17.30 -25.98
CA GLY A 55 -18.02 17.22 -25.47
C GLY A 55 -17.72 18.34 -24.47
N LYS A 56 -18.15 19.58 -24.74
CA LYS A 56 -18.05 20.69 -23.78
C LYS A 56 -18.82 20.40 -22.49
N GLY A 57 -20.04 19.87 -22.59
CA GLY A 57 -20.86 19.45 -21.44
C GLY A 57 -20.15 18.41 -20.58
N LEU A 58 -19.75 17.28 -21.16
CA LEU A 58 -19.04 16.20 -20.45
C LEU A 58 -17.79 16.70 -19.72
N PHE A 59 -16.98 17.53 -20.38
CA PHE A 59 -15.76 18.07 -19.78
C PHE A 59 -16.06 19.05 -18.65
N SER A 60 -16.97 19.99 -18.87
CA SER A 60 -17.26 21.06 -17.92
C SER A 60 -18.09 20.58 -16.72
N GLU A 61 -18.99 19.62 -16.94
CA GLU A 61 -19.96 19.18 -15.94
C GLU A 61 -19.48 17.97 -15.15
N LEU A 62 -18.66 17.09 -15.75
CA LEU A 62 -18.24 15.84 -15.10
C LEU A 62 -16.72 15.70 -14.97
N ILE A 63 -15.95 15.82 -16.07
CA ILE A 63 -14.50 15.51 -16.05
C ILE A 63 -13.72 16.53 -15.21
N ILE A 64 -13.84 17.83 -15.49
CA ILE A 64 -13.10 18.88 -14.77
C ILE A 64 -13.47 18.91 -13.28
N PRO A 65 -14.76 18.83 -12.89
CA PRO A 65 -15.13 18.72 -11.48
C PRO A 65 -14.53 17.49 -10.80
N THR A 66 -14.46 16.35 -11.49
CA THR A 66 -13.85 15.14 -10.93
C THR A 66 -12.34 15.28 -10.78
N ILE A 67 -11.62 15.81 -11.78
CA ILE A 67 -10.18 16.12 -11.67
C ILE A 67 -9.92 17.08 -10.50
N THR A 68 -10.77 18.11 -10.35
CA THR A 68 -10.64 19.08 -9.26
C THR A 68 -10.81 18.39 -7.90
N ARG A 69 -11.80 17.51 -7.76
CA ARG A 69 -11.99 16.71 -6.54
C ARG A 69 -10.80 15.82 -6.22
N VAL A 70 -10.23 15.13 -7.20
CA VAL A 70 -9.02 14.31 -7.00
C VAL A 70 -7.85 15.20 -6.57
N THR A 71 -7.69 16.38 -7.21
CA THR A 71 -6.66 17.36 -6.82
C THR A 71 -6.81 17.75 -5.36
N THR A 72 -8.01 18.18 -4.95
CA THR A 72 -8.28 18.59 -3.57
C THR A 72 -8.08 17.45 -2.58
N ALA A 73 -8.47 16.22 -2.93
CA ALA A 73 -8.24 15.06 -2.07
C ALA A 73 -6.74 14.76 -1.88
N ILE A 74 -5.92 14.89 -2.94
CA ILE A 74 -4.46 14.77 -2.84
C ILE A 74 -3.91 15.86 -1.92
N ASP A 75 -4.31 17.12 -2.12
CA ASP A 75 -3.87 18.26 -1.31
C ASP A 75 -4.22 18.06 0.18
N SER A 76 -5.42 17.55 0.47
CA SER A 76 -5.86 17.26 1.85
C SER A 76 -5.02 16.14 2.49
N ILE A 77 -4.71 15.06 1.77
CA ILE A 77 -3.84 13.99 2.29
C ILE A 77 -2.41 14.51 2.50
N GLU A 78 -1.92 15.37 1.62
CA GLU A 78 -0.60 16.01 1.78
C GLU A 78 -0.54 16.88 3.03
N GLN A 79 -1.57 17.66 3.33
CA GLN A 79 -1.66 18.45 4.56
C GLN A 79 -1.67 17.56 5.82
N ASP A 80 -2.40 16.45 5.80
CA ASP A 80 -2.38 15.48 6.90
C ASP A 80 -1.01 14.83 7.05
N LEU A 81 -0.33 14.52 5.94
CA LEU A 81 1.02 13.98 5.96
C LEU A 81 2.04 14.97 6.54
N GLN A 82 1.92 16.26 6.23
CA GLN A 82 2.78 17.30 6.81
C GLN A 82 2.59 17.43 8.33
N LYS A 83 1.36 17.32 8.83
CA LYS A 83 1.08 17.28 10.29
C LYS A 83 1.70 16.03 10.92
N TYR A 84 1.52 14.87 10.28
CA TYR A 84 2.12 13.62 10.73
C TYR A 84 3.65 13.70 10.79
N GLN A 85 4.30 14.24 9.75
CA GLN A 85 5.76 14.47 9.71
C GLN A 85 6.23 15.38 10.84
N SER A 86 5.47 16.43 11.14
CA SER A 86 5.80 17.36 12.24
C SER A 86 5.75 16.65 13.60
N ALA A 87 4.72 15.82 13.83
CA ALA A 87 4.62 15.00 15.05
C ALA A 87 5.76 13.95 15.12
N ASP A 88 6.08 13.30 14.00
CA ASP A 88 7.14 12.29 13.91
C ASP A 88 8.53 12.86 14.26
N GLN A 89 8.83 14.10 13.85
CA GLN A 89 10.10 14.74 14.15
C GLN A 89 10.39 14.83 15.66
N VAL A 90 9.36 14.92 16.50
CA VAL A 90 9.50 15.03 17.96
C VAL A 90 9.88 13.70 18.62
N ILE A 91 9.47 12.58 18.01
CA ILE A 91 9.55 11.23 18.61
C ILE A 91 10.55 10.30 17.88
N SER A 92 10.88 10.56 16.62
CA SER A 92 11.71 9.68 15.77
C SER A 92 13.06 9.28 16.34
N SER A 93 13.70 10.18 17.09
CA SER A 93 14.95 9.89 17.81
C SER A 93 14.85 8.77 18.86
N GLU A 94 13.65 8.42 19.31
CA GLU A 94 13.43 7.38 20.33
C GLU A 94 13.45 5.96 19.76
N GLY A 95 13.38 5.80 18.44
CA GLY A 95 13.37 4.49 17.78
C GLY A 95 12.03 3.78 17.95
N TYR A 96 11.96 2.85 18.91
CA TYR A 96 10.77 2.07 19.19
C TYR A 96 10.27 2.32 20.61
N LEU A 97 8.98 2.61 20.76
CA LEU A 97 8.34 2.82 22.05
C LEU A 97 7.06 1.98 22.15
N ASP A 98 6.86 1.39 23.32
CA ASP A 98 5.66 0.63 23.67
C ASP A 98 5.19 1.10 25.06
N GLU A 99 3.99 1.64 25.13
CA GLU A 99 3.43 2.25 26.35
C GLU A 99 3.33 1.26 27.50
N ASP A 100 2.91 0.02 27.24
CA ASP A 100 2.77 -1.00 28.27
C ASP A 100 4.15 -1.35 28.85
N ASN A 101 5.16 -1.46 27.98
CA ASN A 101 6.55 -1.70 28.38
C ASN A 101 7.14 -0.52 29.19
N LEU A 102 6.92 0.72 28.73
CA LEU A 102 7.39 1.92 29.43
C LEU A 102 6.78 2.02 30.84
N ASN A 103 5.46 1.83 30.96
CA ASN A 103 4.77 1.85 32.24
C ASN A 103 5.27 0.76 33.20
N GLN A 104 5.53 -0.45 32.68
CA GLN A 104 6.10 -1.54 33.48
C GLN A 104 7.51 -1.19 33.99
N GLN A 105 8.38 -0.63 33.14
CA GLN A 105 9.72 -0.21 33.55
C GLN A 105 9.68 0.91 34.59
N ILE A 106 8.78 1.88 34.44
CA ILE A 106 8.57 2.96 35.42
C ILE A 106 8.16 2.37 36.78
N ALA A 107 7.19 1.45 36.80
CA ALA A 107 6.71 0.82 38.03
C ALA A 107 7.83 0.04 38.75
N ILE A 108 8.62 -0.74 37.99
CA ILE A 108 9.76 -1.49 38.54
C ILE A 108 10.80 -0.55 39.13
N LYS A 109 11.23 0.49 38.40
CA LYS A 109 12.22 1.46 38.90
C LYS A 109 11.72 2.24 40.11
N LYS A 110 10.43 2.61 40.16
CA LYS A 110 9.81 3.24 41.34
C LYS A 110 9.87 2.32 42.56
N SER A 111 9.55 1.04 42.39
CA SER A 111 9.65 0.04 43.47
C SER A 111 11.09 -0.18 43.95
N MET A 112 12.05 -0.27 43.01
CA MET A 112 13.48 -0.36 43.34
C MET A 112 13.96 0.87 44.10
N LYS A 113 13.56 2.08 43.67
CA LYS A 113 13.94 3.32 44.33
C LYS A 113 13.44 3.36 45.78
N LEU A 114 12.18 3.00 46.01
CA LEU A 114 11.61 2.91 47.37
C LEU A 114 12.43 1.95 48.25
N SER A 115 12.85 0.81 47.69
CA SER A 115 13.67 -0.18 48.40
C SER A 115 15.07 0.34 48.74
N VAL A 116 15.71 1.04 47.80
CA VAL A 116 17.03 1.67 47.98
C VAL A 116 16.96 2.79 49.02
N ASP A 117 15.93 3.63 48.97
CA ASP A 117 15.72 4.71 49.94
C ASP A 117 15.49 4.15 51.36
N ALA A 118 14.70 3.08 51.49
CA ALA A 118 14.51 2.39 52.77
C ALA A 118 15.82 1.81 53.32
N ALA A 119 16.62 1.16 52.47
CA ALA A 119 17.93 0.65 52.85
C ALA A 119 18.89 1.78 53.29
N ALA A 120 18.83 2.94 52.63
CA ALA A 120 19.65 4.10 52.98
C ALA A 120 19.29 4.64 54.38
N VAL A 121 18.00 4.66 54.73
CA VAL A 121 17.53 5.03 56.07
C VAL A 121 18.03 4.03 57.13
N ILE A 122 17.97 2.73 56.85
CA ILE A 122 18.48 1.69 57.75
C ILE A 122 19.99 1.83 57.94
N ALA A 123 20.75 1.99 56.85
CA ALA A 123 22.21 2.17 56.90
C ALA A 123 22.59 3.42 57.72
N LYS A 124 21.87 4.53 57.54
CA LYS A 124 22.06 5.76 58.34
C LYS A 124 21.77 5.54 59.81
N THR A 125 20.73 4.77 60.14
CA THR A 125 20.37 4.44 61.53
C THR A 125 21.42 3.56 62.19
N LEU A 126 21.91 2.52 61.50
CA LEU A 126 22.98 1.66 61.99
C LEU A 126 24.28 2.46 62.18
N SER A 127 24.64 3.33 61.24
CA SER A 127 25.85 4.17 61.35
C SER A 127 25.83 5.06 62.59
N ARG A 128 24.67 5.60 62.99
CA ARG A 128 24.53 6.42 64.20
C ARG A 128 24.71 5.63 65.50
N ASN A 129 24.42 4.33 65.47
CA ASN A 129 24.39 3.48 66.66
C ASN A 129 25.61 2.54 66.78
N ASN A 130 26.58 2.60 65.85
CA ASN A 130 27.74 1.71 65.83
C ASN A 130 29.02 2.44 66.28
N PRO A 131 29.71 1.98 67.36
CA PRO A 131 30.93 2.63 67.86
C PRO A 131 32.23 2.18 67.17
N VAL A 132 32.19 1.26 66.20
CA VAL A 132 33.39 0.64 65.60
C VAL A 132 33.81 1.36 64.32
N ALA A 133 34.97 2.03 64.31
CA ALA A 133 35.46 2.86 63.20
C ALA A 133 35.49 2.16 61.83
N LYS A 134 36.05 0.93 61.74
CA LYS A 134 36.09 0.17 60.47
C LYS A 134 34.70 -0.20 59.94
N VAL A 135 33.70 -0.35 60.81
CA VAL A 135 32.32 -0.63 60.42
C VAL A 135 31.64 0.65 59.93
N LEU A 136 31.96 1.80 60.54
CA LEU A 136 31.46 3.10 60.11
C LEU A 136 31.92 3.47 58.69
N ASP A 137 33.19 3.26 58.34
CA ASP A 137 33.71 3.55 56.99
C ASP A 137 32.95 2.76 55.91
N SER A 138 32.79 1.45 56.12
CA SER A 138 32.02 0.58 55.23
C SER A 138 30.54 1.00 55.12
N LEU A 139 29.92 1.41 56.23
CA LEU A 139 28.54 1.88 56.23
C LEU A 139 28.39 3.23 55.50
N PHE A 140 29.36 4.14 55.61
CA PHE A 140 29.37 5.40 54.87
C PHE A 140 29.60 5.20 53.37
N GLU A 141 30.43 4.25 52.96
CA GLU A 141 30.56 3.84 51.56
C GLU A 141 29.27 3.24 51.02
N PHE A 142 28.65 2.33 51.78
CA PHE A 142 27.36 1.75 51.43
C PHE A 142 26.26 2.81 51.28
N GLN A 143 26.17 3.76 52.21
CA GLN A 143 25.23 4.87 52.14
C GLN A 143 25.46 5.76 50.91
N ARG A 144 26.72 6.08 50.57
CA ARG A 144 27.05 6.83 49.35
C ARG A 144 26.62 6.08 48.09
N ASN A 145 26.84 4.77 48.04
CA ASN A 145 26.43 3.94 46.91
C ASN A 145 24.90 3.87 46.75
N LEU A 146 24.15 3.72 47.85
CA LEU A 146 22.69 3.77 47.82
C LEU A 146 22.16 5.13 47.37
N GLY A 147 22.79 6.22 47.81
CA GLY A 147 22.46 7.56 47.35
C GLY A 147 22.64 7.73 45.84
N ARG A 148 23.76 7.25 45.28
CA ARG A 148 23.99 7.23 43.82
C ARG A 148 22.93 6.41 43.09
N MET A 149 22.68 5.19 43.55
CA MET A 149 21.68 4.30 42.96
C MET A 149 20.27 4.91 42.98
N SER A 150 19.88 5.59 44.06
CA SER A 150 18.58 6.29 44.14
C SER A 150 18.49 7.42 43.11
N ASN A 151 19.56 8.20 42.94
CA ASN A 151 19.64 9.25 41.92
C ASN A 151 19.55 8.67 40.50
N ASP A 152 20.33 7.63 40.20
CA ASP A 152 20.32 6.96 38.89
C ASP A 152 18.93 6.39 38.56
N LEU A 153 18.25 5.81 39.56
CA LEU A 153 16.87 5.33 39.42
C LEU A 153 15.90 6.50 39.17
N GLN A 154 16.07 7.62 39.87
CA GLN A 154 15.23 8.81 39.70
C GLN A 154 15.41 9.45 38.32
N GLU A 155 16.63 9.50 37.80
CA GLU A 155 16.92 9.94 36.43
C GLU A 155 16.31 8.99 35.40
N GLY A 156 16.52 7.68 35.56
CA GLY A 156 15.92 6.69 34.66
C GLY A 156 14.39 6.70 34.68
N ILE A 157 13.75 7.00 35.81
CA ILE A 157 12.29 7.19 35.88
C ILE A 157 11.88 8.42 35.05
N ARG A 158 12.57 9.56 35.22
CA ARG A 158 12.25 10.79 34.47
C ARG A 158 12.41 10.59 32.96
N ASP A 159 13.45 9.88 32.54
CA ASP A 159 13.68 9.60 31.12
C ASP A 159 12.56 8.74 30.53
N LEU A 160 12.13 7.69 31.24
CA LEU A 160 11.01 6.85 30.80
C LEU A 160 9.69 7.62 30.77
N GLU A 161 9.42 8.47 31.77
CA GLU A 161 8.23 9.33 31.81
C GLU A 161 8.21 10.32 30.64
N LYS A 162 9.38 10.87 30.27
CA LYS A 162 9.53 11.77 29.13
C LYS A 162 9.28 11.07 27.79
N LYS A 163 9.73 9.82 27.64
CA LYS A 163 9.43 8.98 26.46
C LYS A 163 7.94 8.66 26.35
N LEU A 164 7.31 8.32 27.48
CA LEU A 164 5.87 8.08 27.53
C LEU A 164 5.09 9.32 27.11
N GLN A 165 5.48 10.49 27.61
CA GLN A 165 4.85 11.76 27.23
C GLN A 165 4.97 12.03 25.73
N LYS A 166 6.16 11.82 25.12
CA LYS A 166 6.35 11.94 23.67
C LYS A 166 5.43 11.00 22.89
N LEU A 167 5.31 9.75 23.33
CA LEU A 167 4.44 8.74 22.71
C LEU A 167 2.97 9.15 22.75
N GLN A 168 2.49 9.64 23.90
CA GLN A 168 1.13 10.11 24.07
C GLN A 168 0.84 11.37 23.26
N GLN A 169 1.79 12.32 23.21
CA GLN A 169 1.69 13.52 22.39
C GLN A 169 1.62 13.17 20.91
N PHE A 170 2.53 12.30 20.43
CA PHE A 170 2.51 11.82 19.05
C PHE A 170 1.15 11.18 18.71
N SER A 171 0.64 10.32 19.59
CA SER A 171 -0.68 9.71 19.40
C SER A 171 -1.78 10.76 19.33
N ALA A 172 -1.76 11.79 20.19
CA ALA A 172 -2.79 12.82 20.20
C ALA A 172 -2.75 13.71 18.94
N GLU A 173 -1.56 14.02 18.43
CA GLU A 173 -1.37 14.84 17.23
C GLU A 173 -1.70 14.07 15.94
N THR A 174 -1.58 12.74 15.97
CA THR A 174 -1.81 11.88 14.79
C THR A 174 -3.15 11.16 14.81
N SER A 175 -3.80 11.03 15.96
CA SER A 175 -5.11 10.41 16.09
C SER A 175 -6.16 11.24 15.35
N GLY A 176 -6.70 10.68 14.27
CA GLY A 176 -7.72 11.33 13.45
C GLY A 176 -7.19 11.94 12.16
N LEU A 177 -5.87 12.00 11.95
CA LEU A 177 -5.32 12.32 10.63
C LEU A 177 -5.82 11.32 9.59
N PHE A 178 -5.90 11.76 8.34
CA PHE A 178 -6.29 10.97 7.17
C PHE A 178 -7.76 10.54 7.11
N GLY A 179 -8.55 10.66 8.18
CA GLY A 179 -9.95 10.21 8.18
C GLY A 179 -10.78 10.88 7.09
N ASP A 180 -10.85 12.20 7.14
CA ASP A 180 -11.62 13.00 6.18
C ASP A 180 -10.95 13.03 4.80
N SER A 181 -9.63 13.19 4.74
CA SER A 181 -8.92 13.25 3.45
C SER A 181 -8.98 11.93 2.67
N LEU A 182 -9.00 10.77 3.35
CA LEU A 182 -9.26 9.48 2.70
C LEU A 182 -10.72 9.32 2.29
N SER A 183 -11.67 9.89 3.05
CA SER A 183 -13.08 9.94 2.65
C SER A 183 -13.25 10.74 1.36
N ASP A 184 -12.64 11.92 1.27
CA ASP A 184 -12.64 12.76 0.08
C ASP A 184 -12.01 12.05 -1.13
N MET A 185 -10.89 11.35 -0.91
CA MET A 185 -10.25 10.54 -1.94
C MET A 185 -11.17 9.41 -2.43
N LYS A 186 -11.87 8.72 -1.54
CA LYS A 186 -12.83 7.67 -1.91
C LYS A 186 -13.97 8.23 -2.75
N ILE A 187 -14.53 9.39 -2.39
CA ILE A 187 -15.56 10.07 -3.19
C ILE A 187 -15.01 10.44 -4.57
N ALA A 188 -13.79 10.98 -4.62
CA ALA A 188 -13.16 11.35 -5.88
C ALA A 188 -12.92 10.13 -6.79
N MET A 189 -12.43 9.01 -6.25
CA MET A 189 -12.23 7.76 -6.99
C MET A 189 -13.55 7.12 -7.44
N GLN A 190 -14.60 7.21 -6.62
CA GLN A 190 -15.95 6.82 -7.02
C GLN A 190 -16.43 7.64 -8.23
N GLY A 191 -16.18 8.95 -8.22
CA GLY A 191 -16.45 9.82 -9.39
C GLY A 191 -15.69 9.35 -10.64
N VAL A 192 -14.42 8.97 -10.51
CA VAL A 192 -13.62 8.41 -11.62
C VAL A 192 -14.23 7.11 -12.14
N MET A 193 -14.76 6.25 -11.28
CA MET A 193 -15.44 5.03 -11.72
C MET A 193 -16.71 5.33 -12.51
N VAL A 194 -17.51 6.30 -12.05
CA VAL A 194 -18.71 6.75 -12.77
C VAL A 194 -18.33 7.30 -14.14
N LEU A 195 -17.29 8.15 -14.22
CA LEU A 195 -16.80 8.67 -15.50
C LEU A 195 -16.40 7.54 -16.46
N ASN A 196 -15.69 6.54 -15.95
CA ASN A 196 -15.25 5.40 -16.76
C ASN A 196 -16.41 4.57 -17.31
N ALA A 197 -17.56 4.56 -16.63
CA ALA A 197 -18.76 3.85 -17.07
C ALA A 197 -19.76 4.76 -17.81
N THR A 198 -19.46 6.04 -17.97
CA THR A 198 -20.32 7.00 -18.69
C THR A 198 -20.21 6.76 -20.20
N ILE A 199 -21.36 6.64 -20.87
CA ILE A 199 -21.43 6.44 -22.32
C ILE A 199 -21.55 7.79 -23.00
N VAL A 200 -20.76 8.01 -24.05
CA VAL A 200 -20.89 9.17 -24.94
C VAL A 200 -21.64 8.72 -26.20
N ASN A 201 -22.80 9.33 -26.42
CA ASN A 201 -23.70 9.03 -27.52
C ASN A 201 -23.20 9.66 -28.83
N SER A 202 -23.66 9.15 -29.96
CA SER A 202 -23.26 9.64 -31.30
C SER A 202 -23.70 11.08 -31.58
N ASP A 203 -24.76 11.56 -30.91
CA ASP A 203 -25.20 12.95 -30.97
C ASP A 203 -24.36 13.88 -30.06
N GLY A 204 -23.37 13.30 -29.37
CA GLY A 204 -22.47 13.95 -28.44
C GLY A 204 -22.92 13.90 -26.98
N SER A 205 -24.22 13.71 -26.71
CA SER A 205 -24.75 13.67 -25.35
C SER A 205 -24.08 12.57 -24.52
N TYR A 206 -24.14 12.64 -23.19
CA TYR A 206 -23.59 11.61 -22.32
C TYR A 206 -24.68 11.00 -21.46
N THR A 207 -24.52 9.72 -21.14
CA THR A 207 -25.45 8.95 -20.31
C THR A 207 -24.68 8.32 -19.16
N LEU A 208 -25.06 8.68 -17.94
CA LEU A 208 -24.52 8.08 -16.73
C LEU A 208 -24.99 6.62 -16.62
N PRO A 209 -24.24 5.76 -15.91
CA PRO A 209 -24.66 4.38 -15.69
C PRO A 209 -26.02 4.31 -14.98
N ASP A 210 -26.80 3.27 -15.26
CA ASP A 210 -28.09 3.05 -14.60
C ASP A 210 -27.96 3.09 -13.07
N GLY A 211 -28.84 3.82 -12.40
CA GLY A 211 -28.84 3.97 -10.95
C GLY A 211 -27.79 4.96 -10.40
N VAL A 212 -27.06 5.66 -11.27
CA VAL A 212 -26.14 6.72 -10.89
C VAL A 212 -26.80 8.09 -10.97
N GLU A 213 -26.68 8.83 -9.88
CA GLU A 213 -27.13 10.20 -9.75
C GLU A 213 -25.97 11.15 -9.41
N LYS A 214 -26.23 12.46 -9.43
CA LYS A 214 -25.22 13.49 -9.11
C LYS A 214 -24.56 13.31 -7.73
N ASN A 215 -25.24 12.68 -6.77
CA ASN A 215 -24.72 12.44 -5.43
C ASN A 215 -23.53 11.46 -5.38
N TRP A 216 -23.35 10.60 -6.39
CA TRP A 216 -22.13 9.79 -6.56
C TRP A 216 -20.90 10.69 -6.78
N PHE A 217 -21.14 11.90 -7.28
CA PHE A 217 -20.24 13.04 -7.34
C PHE A 217 -19.65 13.43 -6.00
N THR A 218 -20.53 13.50 -4.99
CA THR A 218 -20.38 14.39 -3.85
C THR A 218 -20.40 13.68 -2.51
N SER A 219 -20.79 12.41 -2.49
CA SER A 219 -21.08 11.68 -1.26
C SER A 219 -20.65 10.22 -1.41
N LEU A 220 -20.14 9.65 -0.31
CA LEU A 220 -19.82 8.23 -0.23
C LEU A 220 -21.09 7.42 -0.44
N GLN A 221 -21.02 6.49 -1.38
CA GLN A 221 -22.08 5.51 -1.58
C GLN A 221 -21.83 4.26 -0.74
N ASP A 222 -22.89 3.48 -0.57
CA ASP A 222 -22.80 2.17 0.06
C ASP A 222 -21.76 1.30 -0.67
N ALA A 223 -20.91 0.61 0.11
CA ALA A 223 -19.82 -0.19 -0.45
C ALA A 223 -20.33 -1.33 -1.34
N GLY A 224 -21.52 -1.88 -1.08
CA GLY A 224 -22.17 -2.86 -1.92
C GLY A 224 -22.52 -2.28 -3.29
N LYS A 225 -23.10 -1.08 -3.33
CA LYS A 225 -23.42 -0.39 -4.60
C LYS A 225 -22.16 -0.05 -5.41
N VAL A 226 -21.09 0.38 -4.74
CA VAL A 226 -19.80 0.64 -5.40
C VAL A 226 -19.25 -0.66 -5.98
N GLY A 227 -19.28 -1.76 -5.21
CA GLY A 227 -18.84 -3.08 -5.66
C GLY A 227 -19.64 -3.62 -6.85
N GLU A 228 -20.97 -3.49 -6.83
CA GLU A 228 -21.83 -3.87 -7.96
C GLU A 228 -21.46 -3.12 -9.24
N MET A 229 -21.15 -1.81 -9.14
CA MET A 229 -20.67 -1.02 -10.26
C MET A 229 -19.31 -1.47 -10.76
N GLU A 230 -18.36 -1.77 -9.86
CA GLU A 230 -17.05 -2.31 -10.23
C GLU A 230 -17.18 -3.63 -10.98
N ASP A 231 -18.02 -4.53 -10.49
CA ASP A 231 -18.27 -5.83 -11.12
C ASP A 231 -18.95 -5.67 -12.48
N LYS A 232 -19.94 -4.78 -12.60
CA LYS A 232 -20.57 -4.46 -13.89
C LYS A 232 -19.54 -3.89 -14.87
N ALA A 233 -18.72 -2.93 -14.44
CA ALA A 233 -17.67 -2.33 -15.27
C ALA A 233 -16.61 -3.35 -15.69
N LYS A 234 -16.16 -4.21 -14.77
CA LYS A 234 -15.21 -5.29 -15.03
C LYS A 234 -15.78 -6.29 -16.05
N ASN A 235 -17.02 -6.75 -15.85
CA ASN A 235 -17.65 -7.71 -16.74
C ASN A 235 -17.88 -7.14 -18.15
N THR A 236 -18.29 -5.86 -18.26
CA THR A 236 -18.39 -5.16 -19.54
C THR A 236 -17.04 -5.06 -20.23
N ALA A 237 -16.00 -4.63 -19.52
CA ALA A 237 -14.65 -4.52 -20.06
C ALA A 237 -14.11 -5.89 -20.55
N ILE A 238 -14.37 -6.97 -19.80
CA ILE A 238 -14.03 -8.35 -20.21
C ILE A 238 -14.74 -8.71 -21.51
N LYS A 239 -16.05 -8.43 -21.61
CA LYS A 239 -16.84 -8.73 -22.81
C LYS A 239 -16.36 -7.96 -24.03
N GLU A 240 -16.19 -6.64 -23.90
CA GLU A 240 -15.69 -5.79 -24.99
C GLU A 240 -14.31 -6.21 -25.46
N LEU A 241 -13.44 -6.61 -24.54
CA LEU A 241 -12.10 -7.05 -24.86
C LEU A 241 -12.11 -8.42 -25.57
N ASN A 242 -12.98 -9.35 -25.18
CA ASN A 242 -13.19 -10.62 -25.88
C ASN A 242 -13.73 -10.40 -27.30
N ASP A 243 -14.71 -9.50 -27.46
CA ASP A 243 -15.27 -9.14 -28.75
C ASP A 243 -14.22 -8.47 -29.65
N LEU A 244 -13.41 -7.57 -29.09
CA LEU A 244 -12.30 -6.93 -29.79
C LEU A 244 -11.25 -7.97 -30.19
N PHE A 245 -10.87 -8.88 -29.30
CA PHE A 245 -9.89 -9.91 -29.60
C PHE A 245 -10.37 -10.83 -30.72
N SER A 246 -11.66 -11.17 -30.74
CA SER A 246 -12.25 -12.00 -31.79
C SER A 246 -12.21 -11.32 -33.17
N LYS A 247 -12.27 -9.99 -33.22
CA LYS A 247 -12.23 -9.20 -34.46
C LYS A 247 -10.81 -8.78 -34.86
N ASN A 248 -9.99 -8.42 -33.88
CA ASN A 248 -8.63 -7.92 -34.05
C ASN A 248 -7.79 -8.22 -32.79
N PRO A 249 -7.12 -9.40 -32.75
CA PRO A 249 -6.29 -9.82 -31.63
C PRO A 249 -5.18 -8.81 -31.27
N ALA A 250 -4.53 -8.22 -32.28
CA ALA A 250 -3.42 -7.29 -32.06
C ALA A 250 -3.89 -6.02 -31.34
N ALA A 251 -5.01 -5.44 -31.77
CA ALA A 251 -5.59 -4.27 -31.13
C ALA A 251 -6.05 -4.54 -29.69
N ALA A 252 -6.58 -5.74 -29.40
CA ALA A 252 -6.92 -6.13 -28.05
C ALA A 252 -5.68 -6.22 -27.13
N ILE A 253 -4.59 -6.83 -27.62
CA ILE A 253 -3.34 -6.93 -26.86
C ILE A 253 -2.72 -5.55 -26.62
N GLU A 254 -2.72 -4.67 -27.63
CA GLU A 254 -2.24 -3.30 -27.50
C GLU A 254 -3.07 -2.50 -26.47
N LYS A 255 -4.40 -2.66 -26.51
CA LYS A 255 -5.31 -2.02 -25.53
C LYS A 255 -5.03 -2.48 -24.11
N ILE A 256 -4.73 -3.75 -23.88
CA ILE A 256 -4.32 -4.28 -22.57
C ILE A 256 -2.98 -3.69 -22.14
N LYS A 257 -1.99 -3.68 -23.03
CA LYS A 257 -0.63 -3.19 -22.74
C LYS A 257 -0.62 -1.73 -22.27
N ASN A 258 -1.52 -0.92 -22.82
CA ASN A 258 -1.56 0.52 -22.56
C ASN A 258 -2.61 0.92 -21.51
N ASN A 259 -3.25 -0.03 -20.82
CA ASN A 259 -4.28 0.25 -19.82
C ASN A 259 -4.13 -0.66 -18.60
N ASP A 260 -3.49 -0.13 -17.55
CA ASP A 260 -3.18 -0.87 -16.32
C ASP A 260 -4.43 -1.41 -15.62
N ARG A 261 -5.56 -0.69 -15.66
CA ARG A 261 -6.82 -1.12 -15.06
C ARG A 261 -7.41 -2.31 -15.83
N LEU A 262 -7.43 -2.23 -17.16
CA LEU A 262 -7.87 -3.32 -18.02
C LEU A 262 -6.95 -4.52 -17.87
N PHE A 263 -5.64 -4.32 -17.81
CA PHE A 263 -4.67 -5.36 -17.52
C PHE A 263 -4.97 -6.02 -16.17
N GLY A 264 -5.22 -5.24 -15.12
CA GLY A 264 -5.63 -5.76 -13.81
C GLY A 264 -6.90 -6.61 -13.87
N TYR A 265 -7.93 -6.19 -14.62
CA TYR A 265 -9.14 -6.99 -14.83
C TYR A 265 -8.87 -8.29 -15.59
N VAL A 266 -8.05 -8.24 -16.63
CA VAL A 266 -7.65 -9.41 -17.42
C VAL A 266 -6.95 -10.42 -16.54
N ILE A 267 -5.99 -9.95 -15.76
CA ILE A 267 -5.19 -10.75 -14.88
C ILE A 267 -6.03 -11.38 -13.76
N ALA A 268 -6.95 -10.62 -13.15
CA ALA A 268 -7.84 -11.10 -12.09
C ALA A 268 -8.91 -12.08 -12.59
N ALA A 269 -9.12 -12.19 -13.90
CA ALA A 269 -10.13 -13.05 -14.51
C ALA A 269 -9.54 -13.83 -15.70
N LEU A 270 -8.26 -14.22 -15.61
CA LEU A 270 -7.50 -14.79 -16.72
C LEU A 270 -8.21 -16.00 -17.35
N ASP A 271 -8.94 -16.78 -16.56
CA ASP A 271 -9.76 -17.90 -16.99
C ASP A 271 -10.96 -17.57 -17.87
N LYS A 272 -11.44 -16.33 -17.83
CA LYS A 272 -12.55 -15.85 -18.66
C LYS A 272 -12.13 -15.39 -20.06
N PHE A 273 -10.84 -15.47 -20.39
CA PHE A 273 -10.31 -15.00 -21.68
C PHE A 273 -9.89 -16.16 -22.62
N PRO A 274 -9.88 -15.96 -23.95
CA PRO A 274 -9.28 -16.91 -24.88
C PRO A 274 -7.80 -17.15 -24.60
N LYS A 275 -7.30 -18.37 -24.87
CA LYS A 275 -5.92 -18.79 -24.59
C LYS A 275 -4.87 -17.81 -25.14
N GLY A 276 -5.04 -17.31 -26.36
CA GLY A 276 -4.12 -16.33 -26.95
C GLY A 276 -4.03 -15.00 -26.17
N LEU A 277 -5.14 -14.55 -25.57
CA LEU A 277 -5.17 -13.34 -24.75
C LEU A 277 -4.62 -13.60 -23.35
N GLN A 278 -4.86 -14.80 -22.79
CA GLN A 278 -4.19 -15.24 -21.56
C GLN A 278 -2.67 -15.22 -21.73
N ASP A 279 -2.18 -15.88 -22.78
CA ASP A 279 -0.76 -16.00 -23.10
C ASP A 279 -0.13 -14.61 -23.35
N ALA A 280 -0.84 -13.71 -24.03
CA ALA A 280 -0.38 -12.33 -24.24
C ALA A 280 -0.34 -11.51 -22.94
N ALA A 281 -1.36 -11.60 -22.09
CA ALA A 281 -1.38 -10.91 -20.80
C ALA A 281 -0.27 -11.40 -19.86
N LEU A 282 -0.03 -12.72 -19.82
CA LEU A 282 1.09 -13.29 -19.07
C LEU A 282 2.45 -12.87 -19.66
N GLY A 283 2.57 -12.77 -20.99
CA GLY A 283 3.76 -12.24 -21.64
C GLY A 283 4.03 -10.77 -21.30
N ILE A 284 3.00 -9.91 -21.32
CA ILE A 284 3.08 -8.50 -20.88
C ILE A 284 3.50 -8.43 -19.42
N PHE A 285 2.88 -9.25 -18.55
CA PHE A 285 3.22 -9.33 -17.13
C PHE A 285 4.70 -9.69 -16.91
N ILE A 286 5.21 -10.67 -17.65
CA ILE A 286 6.61 -11.09 -17.52
C ILE A 286 7.57 -10.02 -18.03
N ALA A 287 7.23 -9.36 -19.13
CA ALA A 287 8.03 -8.27 -19.70
C ALA A 287 8.09 -7.03 -18.79
N GLN A 288 7.14 -6.86 -17.87
CA GLN A 288 7.22 -5.84 -16.84
C GLN A 288 8.30 -6.23 -15.82
N GLU A 289 9.52 -5.69 -15.94
CA GLU A 289 10.66 -6.00 -15.05
C GLU A 289 10.50 -5.50 -13.59
N ARG A 290 9.31 -5.03 -13.20
CA ARG A 290 9.04 -4.35 -11.92
C ARG A 290 8.09 -5.15 -11.02
N TRP A 291 8.23 -6.48 -10.95
CA TRP A 291 7.35 -7.34 -10.15
C TRP A 291 7.35 -7.00 -8.65
N ASN A 292 8.46 -6.47 -8.13
CA ASN A 292 8.61 -6.01 -6.76
C ASN A 292 7.85 -4.72 -6.42
N GLN A 293 7.30 -4.03 -7.42
CA GLN A 293 6.57 -2.78 -7.24
C GLN A 293 5.05 -2.96 -7.34
N LEU A 294 4.60 -4.15 -7.72
CA LEU A 294 3.20 -4.52 -7.68
C LEU A 294 2.75 -4.77 -6.24
N PRO A 295 1.49 -4.48 -5.88
CA PRO A 295 0.91 -4.90 -4.61
C PRO A 295 1.10 -6.40 -4.39
N LYS A 296 1.65 -6.79 -3.23
CA LYS A 296 2.07 -8.18 -2.93
C LYS A 296 0.96 -9.21 -3.14
N ASN A 297 -0.30 -8.85 -2.85
CA ASN A 297 -1.47 -9.70 -3.08
C ASN A 297 -1.73 -9.95 -4.57
N ILE A 298 -1.62 -8.92 -5.41
CA ILE A 298 -1.80 -9.01 -6.87
C ILE A 298 -0.65 -9.83 -7.48
N ALA A 299 0.60 -9.53 -7.11
CA ALA A 299 1.73 -10.29 -7.60
C ALA A 299 1.62 -11.78 -7.21
N LYS A 300 1.26 -12.08 -5.95
CA LYS A 300 1.05 -13.47 -5.50
C LYS A 300 -0.07 -14.19 -6.24
N SER A 301 -1.20 -13.55 -6.49
CA SER A 301 -2.34 -14.22 -7.17
C SER A 301 -2.01 -14.63 -8.60
N ILE A 302 -1.12 -13.89 -9.26
CA ILE A 302 -0.64 -14.17 -10.61
C ILE A 302 0.47 -15.21 -10.58
N LEU A 303 1.51 -14.94 -9.79
CA LEU A 303 2.70 -15.75 -9.74
C LEU A 303 2.38 -17.15 -9.22
N ASN A 304 1.41 -17.32 -8.31
CA ASN A 304 1.00 -18.66 -7.86
C ASN A 304 -0.10 -19.30 -8.72
N ASN A 305 -0.53 -18.65 -9.80
CA ASN A 305 -1.55 -19.20 -10.68
C ASN A 305 -0.99 -20.39 -11.47
N PRO A 306 -1.67 -21.56 -11.50
CA PRO A 306 -1.22 -22.71 -12.28
C PRO A 306 -0.99 -22.40 -13.76
N LYS A 307 -1.79 -21.48 -14.33
CA LYS A 307 -1.65 -21.06 -15.73
C LYS A 307 -0.37 -20.29 -15.99
N PHE A 308 0.10 -19.51 -15.02
CA PHE A 308 1.39 -18.84 -15.11
C PHE A 308 2.52 -19.87 -15.17
N GLY A 309 2.52 -20.87 -14.28
CA GLY A 309 3.48 -21.97 -14.33
C GLY A 309 3.46 -22.75 -15.66
N LEU A 310 2.27 -23.05 -16.19
CA LEU A 310 2.10 -23.71 -17.49
C LEU A 310 2.56 -22.85 -18.67
N TYR A 311 2.42 -21.53 -18.58
CA TYR A 311 2.91 -20.60 -19.60
C TYR A 311 4.44 -20.53 -19.57
N VAL A 312 5.03 -20.36 -18.39
CA VAL A 312 6.49 -20.35 -18.19
C VAL A 312 7.12 -21.63 -18.72
N GLY A 313 6.54 -22.80 -18.42
CA GLY A 313 7.03 -24.09 -18.91
C GLY A 313 7.07 -24.25 -20.44
N LYS A 314 6.38 -23.38 -21.20
CA LYS A 314 6.39 -23.37 -22.67
C LYS A 314 7.34 -22.33 -23.27
N MET A 315 7.96 -21.47 -22.45
CA MET A 315 8.90 -20.45 -22.90
C MET A 315 10.27 -21.06 -23.25
N SER A 316 11.16 -20.30 -23.90
CA SER A 316 12.55 -20.70 -24.07
C SER A 316 13.28 -20.83 -22.72
N LEU A 317 14.31 -21.68 -22.65
CA LEU A 317 15.09 -21.89 -21.43
C LEU A 317 15.65 -20.59 -20.85
N ASP A 318 16.11 -19.66 -21.72
CA ASP A 318 16.62 -18.35 -21.28
C ASP A 318 15.56 -17.50 -20.59
N ASN A 319 14.32 -17.50 -21.13
CA ASN A 319 13.23 -16.75 -20.55
C ASN A 319 12.68 -17.41 -19.28
N GLN A 320 12.69 -18.74 -19.22
CA GLN A 320 12.40 -19.49 -17.99
C GLN A 320 13.38 -19.14 -16.89
N ALA A 321 14.69 -19.12 -17.19
CA ALA A 321 15.73 -18.77 -16.24
C ALA A 321 15.55 -17.34 -15.68
N LYS A 322 15.18 -16.37 -16.51
CA LYS A 322 14.86 -15.00 -16.08
C LYS A 322 13.67 -14.97 -15.11
N VAL A 323 12.58 -15.65 -15.46
CA VAL A 323 11.39 -15.74 -14.62
C VAL A 323 11.72 -16.38 -13.27
N TYR A 324 12.45 -17.49 -13.26
CA TYR A 324 12.83 -18.17 -12.03
C TYR A 324 13.82 -17.36 -11.18
N GLY A 325 14.77 -16.65 -11.80
CA GLY A 325 15.65 -15.71 -11.10
C GLY A 325 14.86 -14.62 -10.37
N ASN A 326 13.85 -14.04 -11.04
CA ASN A 326 12.98 -13.03 -10.42
C ASN A 326 12.12 -13.61 -9.28
N LEU A 327 11.59 -14.83 -9.44
CA LEU A 327 10.82 -15.53 -8.40
C LEU A 327 11.68 -15.81 -7.16
N LEU A 328 12.92 -16.26 -7.34
CA LEU A 328 13.87 -16.47 -6.25
C LEU A 328 14.16 -15.15 -5.53
N HIS A 329 14.42 -14.07 -6.26
CA HIS A 329 14.67 -12.76 -5.66
C HIS A 329 13.46 -12.24 -4.84
N LEU A 330 12.23 -12.49 -5.29
CA LEU A 330 11.03 -12.17 -4.52
C LEU A 330 10.87 -13.07 -3.29
N SER A 331 11.19 -14.37 -3.42
CA SER A 331 11.21 -15.32 -2.31
C SER A 331 12.21 -14.90 -1.22
N ASP A 332 13.41 -14.45 -1.59
CA ASP A 332 14.42 -13.93 -0.67
C ASP A 332 13.91 -12.70 0.10
N LYS A 333 12.99 -11.94 -0.50
CA LYS A 333 12.25 -10.84 0.15
C LYS A 333 11.05 -11.30 0.99
N GLY A 334 10.89 -12.60 1.23
CA GLY A 334 9.81 -13.19 2.02
C GLY A 334 8.45 -13.23 1.28
N TRP A 335 8.47 -13.34 -0.05
CA TRP A 335 7.25 -13.53 -0.83
C TRP A 335 7.04 -15.02 -1.14
N ASP A 336 5.92 -15.56 -0.69
CA ASP A 336 5.48 -16.91 -1.06
C ASP A 336 4.98 -16.95 -2.52
N VAL A 337 5.91 -17.06 -3.48
CA VAL A 337 5.67 -16.98 -4.93
C VAL A 337 6.30 -18.13 -5.74
N LEU A 338 6.78 -19.18 -5.06
CA LEU A 338 7.51 -20.29 -5.70
C LEU A 338 6.60 -21.40 -6.23
N ALA A 339 5.27 -21.30 -6.11
CA ALA A 339 4.33 -22.33 -6.56
C ALA A 339 4.51 -22.78 -8.04
N PRO A 340 4.89 -21.90 -9.00
CA PRO A 340 5.23 -22.30 -10.38
C PRO A 340 6.33 -23.35 -10.51
N LEU A 341 7.31 -23.37 -9.60
CA LEU A 341 8.38 -24.37 -9.61
C LEU A 341 7.83 -25.78 -9.32
N GLY A 342 6.76 -25.88 -8.51
CA GLY A 342 6.05 -27.14 -8.24
C GLY A 342 5.28 -27.68 -9.45
N TYR A 343 4.68 -26.80 -10.26
CA TYR A 343 3.94 -27.19 -11.47
C TYR A 343 4.85 -27.64 -12.61
N VAL A 344 6.09 -27.14 -12.67
CA VAL A 344 7.06 -27.55 -13.70
C VAL A 344 7.83 -28.81 -13.30
N THR A 345 8.08 -29.04 -12.01
CA THR A 345 8.65 -30.31 -11.53
C THR A 345 7.72 -31.50 -11.80
N SER A 346 6.39 -31.30 -11.82
CA SER A 346 5.45 -32.32 -12.25
C SER A 346 5.40 -32.51 -13.78
N ILE A 347 5.63 -31.47 -14.58
CA ILE A 347 5.71 -31.59 -16.05
C ILE A 347 7.04 -32.19 -16.51
N LEU A 348 8.15 -31.85 -15.85
CA LEU A 348 9.46 -32.45 -16.07
C LEU A 348 9.48 -33.94 -15.68
N SER A 349 8.76 -34.33 -14.62
CA SER A 349 8.61 -35.74 -14.27
C SER A 349 7.73 -36.51 -15.27
N HIS A 350 6.68 -35.89 -15.81
CA HIS A 350 5.85 -36.52 -16.87
C HIS A 350 6.57 -36.61 -18.23
N SER A 351 7.34 -35.60 -18.62
CA SER A 351 8.13 -35.63 -19.86
C SER A 351 9.28 -36.64 -19.79
N GLN A 352 9.87 -36.90 -18.61
CA GLN A 352 10.78 -38.03 -18.41
C GLN A 352 10.10 -39.39 -18.58
N VAL A 353 8.81 -39.51 -18.23
CA VAL A 353 8.01 -40.74 -18.44
C VAL A 353 7.65 -40.91 -19.92
N GLU A 354 7.30 -39.84 -20.64
CA GLU A 354 7.07 -39.87 -22.09
C GLU A 354 8.35 -40.15 -22.90
N LEU A 355 9.49 -39.60 -22.48
CA LEU A 355 10.79 -39.94 -23.07
C LEU A 355 11.17 -41.41 -22.84
N LYS A 356 10.81 -41.98 -21.68
CA LYS A 356 10.98 -43.41 -21.42
C LYS A 356 10.02 -44.27 -22.25
N SER A 357 8.76 -43.88 -22.43
CA SER A 357 7.81 -44.66 -23.25
C SER A 357 8.15 -44.62 -24.75
N LEU A 358 8.70 -43.50 -25.25
CA LEU A 358 9.23 -43.38 -26.62
C LEU A 358 10.53 -44.18 -26.84
N GLN A 359 11.34 -44.37 -25.80
CA GLN A 359 12.51 -45.27 -25.87
C GLN A 359 12.13 -46.75 -25.79
N VAL A 360 11.05 -47.10 -25.07
CA VAL A 360 10.54 -48.48 -24.98
C VAL A 360 9.80 -48.89 -26.25
N GLN A 361 9.09 -47.99 -26.93
CA GLN A 361 8.46 -48.25 -28.24
C GLN A 361 9.44 -48.35 -29.42
N LYS A 362 10.73 -48.06 -29.22
CA LYS A 362 11.80 -48.32 -30.21
C LYS A 362 12.60 -49.60 -29.94
N LEU A 363 12.20 -50.39 -28.93
CA LEU A 363 12.86 -51.63 -28.52
C LEU A 363 11.92 -52.86 -28.46
N VAL A 364 10.77 -52.78 -29.13
CA VAL A 364 9.92 -53.92 -29.51
C VAL A 364 9.56 -53.73 -30.97
#